data_AF-A0A0M8MRV7-F1
#
_entry.id   AF-A0A0M8MRV7-F1
#
_cell.length_a   1.000
_cell.length_b   1.000
_cell.length_c   1.000
_cell.angle_alpha   90.00
_cell.angle_beta   90.00
_cell.angle_gamma   90.00
#
_symmetry.space_group_name_H-M   'P 1'
#
loop_
_entity.id
_entity.type
_entity.pdbx_description
1 polymer ?
#
loop_
_entity_poly.entity_id
_entity_poly.type
_entity_poly.pdbx_seq_one_letter_code
_entity_poly.pdbx_strand_id
1 'polypeptide(L)'
;MYLWVASAQQVITAIDNDSLQALFVTEMDNTAEARQNILLILGLDAWLKSQRTRENRAYAEEVRQRIQGQSNGSLSVPKDQHRDVERMLLDLELRYCCHIIRVNTHEELSEWIYSIASDVSFRPYRLLQYENSARRTNTHTRNGIPILQAMLEEIPRCTSHASQAIIAKYPSFQALMKGYESCKTPDEASLLLSDLITDGRTQRRIGPQLSKRIYVYLCAHDPVIPIE
;
A
#
# COMPACT_ATOMS: atom_id res chain seq x y z
N MET A 1 0.68 12.23 -17.46
CA MET A 1 -0.34 11.59 -16.61
C MET A 1 -1.67 12.21 -17.00
N TYR A 2 -2.69 11.40 -17.24
CA TYR A 2 -4.03 11.89 -17.54
C TYR A 2 -4.99 11.48 -16.42
N LEU A 3 -5.86 12.41 -16.06
CA LEU A 3 -6.89 12.23 -15.04
C LEU A 3 -8.25 12.39 -15.69
N TRP A 4 -9.06 11.34 -15.65
CA TRP A 4 -10.42 11.31 -16.18
C TRP A 4 -11.40 11.26 -15.02
N VAL A 5 -12.48 12.03 -15.11
CA VAL A 5 -13.55 12.02 -14.11
C VAL A 5 -14.84 11.62 -14.81
N ALA A 6 -15.48 10.56 -14.34
CA ALA A 6 -16.75 10.07 -14.87
C ALA A 6 -17.77 9.88 -13.74
N SER A 7 -19.04 10.12 -14.05
CA SER A 7 -20.13 9.74 -13.15
C SER A 7 -20.49 8.26 -13.32
N ALA A 8 -21.09 7.65 -12.30
CA ALA A 8 -21.60 6.28 -12.40
C ALA A 8 -22.46 6.07 -13.66
N GLN A 9 -23.39 6.99 -13.93
CA GLN A 9 -24.28 6.90 -15.09
C GLN A 9 -23.53 6.87 -16.43
N GLN A 10 -22.48 7.68 -16.57
CA GLN A 10 -21.66 7.70 -17.78
C GLN A 10 -20.94 6.37 -17.98
N VAL A 11 -20.35 5.82 -16.90
CA VAL A 11 -19.66 4.52 -16.94
C VAL A 11 -20.61 3.40 -17.33
N ILE A 12 -21.81 3.37 -16.77
CA ILE A 12 -22.78 2.30 -17.04
C ILE A 12 -23.36 2.40 -18.44
N THR A 13 -23.69 3.61 -18.89
CA THR A 13 -24.15 3.83 -20.28
C THR A 13 -23.07 3.38 -21.27
N ALA A 14 -21.81 3.53 -20.90
CA ALA A 14 -20.68 3.08 -21.71
C ALA A 14 -20.48 1.57 -21.66
N ILE A 15 -20.77 0.92 -20.52
CA ILE A 15 -20.79 -0.54 -20.40
C ILE A 15 -21.90 -1.13 -21.28
N ASP A 16 -23.12 -0.58 -21.20
CA ASP A 16 -24.28 -1.07 -21.95
C ASP A 16 -24.10 -0.94 -23.47
N ASN A 17 -23.34 0.06 -23.92
CA ASN A 17 -23.04 0.30 -25.33
C ASN A 17 -21.73 -0.35 -25.81
N ASP A 18 -21.07 -1.16 -24.98
CA ASP A 18 -19.74 -1.74 -25.24
C ASP A 18 -18.69 -0.70 -25.69
N SER A 19 -18.86 0.52 -25.17
CA SER A 19 -18.21 1.76 -25.60
C SER A 19 -17.44 2.41 -24.44
N LEU A 20 -17.17 1.65 -23.38
CA LEU A 20 -16.25 2.08 -22.32
C LEU A 20 -14.95 2.59 -22.91
N GLN A 21 -14.45 1.89 -23.93
CA GLN A 21 -13.29 2.31 -24.68
C GLN A 21 -13.44 3.72 -25.25
N ALA A 22 -14.58 4.14 -25.80
CA ALA A 22 -14.72 5.47 -26.39
C ALA A 22 -14.62 6.61 -25.36
N LEU A 23 -15.01 6.36 -24.11
CA LEU A 23 -14.80 7.28 -22.98
C LEU A 23 -13.32 7.49 -22.64
N PHE A 24 -12.46 6.50 -22.95
CA PHE A 24 -11.01 6.54 -22.73
C PHE A 24 -10.19 6.85 -24.01
N VAL A 25 -10.62 6.35 -25.17
CA VAL A 25 -9.81 6.22 -26.39
C VAL A 25 -9.75 7.51 -27.19
N THR A 26 -10.72 8.42 -27.05
CA THR A 26 -10.79 9.62 -27.91
C THR A 26 -9.52 10.50 -27.82
N GLU A 27 -8.69 10.37 -26.77
CA GLU A 27 -7.40 11.06 -26.65
C GLU A 27 -6.16 10.16 -26.40
N MET A 28 -6.32 8.83 -26.27
CA MET A 28 -5.23 7.95 -25.83
C MET A 28 -4.31 7.44 -26.95
N ASP A 29 -4.77 7.41 -28.21
CA ASP A 29 -4.07 6.70 -29.29
C ASP A 29 -2.93 7.48 -29.97
N ASN A 30 -2.63 8.73 -29.58
CA ASN A 30 -1.72 9.57 -30.38
C ASN A 30 -0.36 9.93 -29.78
N THR A 31 0.09 9.35 -28.66
CA THR A 31 1.45 9.65 -28.16
C THR A 31 2.16 8.43 -27.58
N ALA A 32 3.33 8.12 -28.15
CA ALA A 32 4.14 6.91 -27.97
C ALA A 32 4.85 6.75 -26.60
N GLU A 33 4.42 7.46 -25.55
CA GLU A 33 5.03 7.36 -24.22
C GLU A 33 4.12 6.62 -23.24
N ALA A 34 4.69 5.71 -22.46
CA ALA A 34 4.00 5.03 -21.37
C ALA A 34 3.55 6.05 -20.31
N ARG A 35 2.32 6.56 -20.45
CA ARG A 35 1.71 7.54 -19.55
C ARG A 35 0.82 6.83 -18.54
N GLN A 36 0.89 7.25 -17.29
CA GLN A 36 0.01 6.78 -16.24
C GLN A 36 -1.38 7.40 -16.41
N ASN A 37 -2.41 6.54 -16.48
CA ASN A 37 -3.80 6.93 -16.68
C ASN A 37 -4.58 6.66 -15.41
N ILE A 38 -5.34 7.64 -14.93
CA ILE A 38 -6.16 7.51 -13.72
C ILE A 38 -7.60 7.87 -14.07
N LEU A 39 -8.53 7.02 -13.67
CA LEU A 39 -9.97 7.22 -13.79
C LEU A 39 -10.58 7.37 -12.41
N LEU A 40 -11.24 8.49 -12.15
CA LEU A 40 -12.07 8.73 -10.98
C LEU A 40 -13.54 8.51 -11.35
N ILE A 41 -14.21 7.57 -10.68
CA ILE A 41 -15.63 7.30 -10.87
C ILE A 41 -16.41 7.78 -9.66
N LEU A 42 -17.33 8.73 -9.86
CA LEU A 42 -18.17 9.28 -8.81
C LEU A 42 -19.50 8.51 -8.67
N GLY A 43 -19.76 8.02 -7.47
CA GLY A 43 -21.04 7.48 -7.01
C GLY A 43 -21.36 6.07 -7.51
N LEU A 44 -20.37 5.31 -8.00
CA LEU A 44 -20.61 3.99 -8.59
C LEU A 44 -21.16 2.99 -7.57
N ASP A 45 -20.54 2.90 -6.39
CA ASP A 45 -20.95 1.94 -5.36
C ASP A 45 -22.34 2.27 -4.80
N ALA A 46 -22.61 3.57 -4.58
CA ALA A 46 -23.92 4.06 -4.18
C ALA A 46 -24.99 3.72 -5.24
N TRP A 47 -24.67 3.88 -6.52
CA TRP A 47 -25.56 3.53 -7.61
C TRP A 47 -25.82 2.02 -7.68
N LEU A 48 -24.79 1.19 -7.63
CA LEU A 48 -24.90 -0.28 -7.66
C LEU A 48 -25.74 -0.80 -6.48
N LYS A 49 -25.54 -0.24 -5.29
CA LYS A 49 -26.35 -0.55 -4.11
C LYS A 49 -27.81 -0.15 -4.29
N SER A 50 -28.07 1.02 -4.87
CA SER A 50 -29.42 1.49 -5.17
C SER A 50 -30.14 0.56 -6.16
N GLN A 51 -29.45 0.14 -7.23
CA GLN A 51 -29.99 -0.81 -8.20
C GLN A 51 -30.30 -2.17 -7.59
N ARG A 52 -29.36 -2.74 -6.84
CA ARG A 52 -29.58 -4.01 -6.14
C ARG A 52 -30.77 -3.94 -5.19
N THR A 53 -30.96 -2.82 -4.51
CA THR A 53 -32.10 -2.60 -3.62
C THR A 53 -33.42 -2.55 -4.40
N ARG A 54 -33.43 -1.92 -5.57
CA ARG A 54 -34.59 -1.85 -6.47
C ARG A 54 -34.95 -3.23 -7.03
N GLU A 55 -33.97 -3.98 -7.52
CA GLU A 55 -34.17 -5.34 -8.05
C GLU A 55 -34.66 -6.30 -6.96
N ASN A 56 -34.05 -6.26 -5.76
CA ASN A 56 -34.49 -7.08 -4.63
C ASN A 56 -35.93 -6.74 -4.20
N ARG A 57 -36.33 -5.47 -4.26
CA ARG A 57 -37.70 -5.04 -3.95
C ARG A 57 -38.68 -5.59 -4.99
N ALA A 58 -38.37 -5.45 -6.28
CA ALA A 58 -39.20 -5.98 -7.36
C ALA A 58 -39.34 -7.50 -7.28
N TYR A 59 -38.25 -8.22 -7.01
CA TYR A 59 -38.27 -9.65 -6.79
C TYR A 59 -39.11 -10.05 -5.57
N ALA A 60 -39.00 -9.33 -4.45
CA ALA A 60 -39.82 -9.59 -3.26
C ALA A 60 -41.31 -9.35 -3.51
N GLU A 61 -41.66 -8.34 -4.32
CA GLU A 61 -43.03 -8.07 -4.75
C GLU A 61 -43.56 -9.19 -5.66
N GLU A 62 -42.76 -9.67 -6.61
CA GLU A 62 -43.13 -10.77 -7.51
C GLU A 62 -43.35 -12.08 -6.75
N VAL A 63 -42.47 -12.40 -5.79
CA VAL A 63 -42.62 -13.57 -4.91
C VAL A 63 -43.90 -13.47 -4.07
N ARG A 64 -44.23 -12.28 -3.55
CA ARG A 64 -45.48 -12.07 -2.78
C ARG A 64 -46.72 -12.25 -3.64
N GLN A 65 -46.74 -11.71 -4.86
CA GLN A 65 -47.85 -11.89 -5.80
C GLN A 65 -48.06 -13.37 -6.17
N ARG A 66 -46.96 -14.12 -6.27
CA ARG A 66 -47.01 -15.56 -6.54
C ARG A 66 -47.58 -16.37 -5.36
N ILE A 67 -47.17 -16.04 -4.13
CA ILE A 67 -47.74 -16.66 -2.92
C ILE A 67 -49.25 -16.39 -2.80
N GLN A 68 -49.70 -15.20 -3.25
CA GLN A 68 -51.12 -14.84 -3.29
C GLN A 68 -51.88 -15.42 -4.50
N GLY A 69 -51.24 -16.22 -5.35
CA GLY A 69 -51.86 -16.87 -6.51
C GLY A 69 -52.22 -15.92 -7.66
N GLN A 70 -51.70 -14.68 -7.65
CA GLN A 70 -52.01 -13.66 -8.65
C GLN A 70 -51.09 -13.72 -9.89
N SER A 71 -49.99 -14.47 -9.84
CA SER A 71 -49.06 -14.63 -10.97
C SER A 71 -48.60 -16.09 -11.17
N ASN A 72 -48.69 -16.56 -12.42
CA ASN A 72 -48.25 -17.90 -12.85
C ASN A 72 -46.96 -17.87 -13.71
N GLY A 73 -46.33 -16.71 -13.83
CA GLY A 73 -45.09 -16.52 -14.59
C GLY A 73 -43.86 -17.18 -13.92
N SER A 74 -42.80 -17.38 -14.71
CA SER A 74 -41.49 -17.79 -14.20
C SER A 74 -40.88 -16.66 -13.38
N LEU A 75 -40.36 -16.98 -12.19
CA LEU A 75 -39.62 -16.02 -11.36
C LEU A 75 -38.36 -15.55 -12.10
N SER A 76 -38.21 -14.25 -12.26
CA SER A 76 -36.96 -13.66 -12.74
C SER A 76 -35.96 -13.56 -11.59
N VAL A 77 -34.88 -14.33 -11.64
CA VAL A 77 -33.77 -14.18 -10.69
C VAL A 77 -33.08 -12.83 -10.94
N PRO A 78 -32.79 -12.02 -9.91
CA PRO A 78 -32.03 -10.79 -10.07
C PRO A 78 -30.69 -11.07 -10.76
N LYS A 79 -30.36 -10.32 -11.81
CA LYS A 79 -29.05 -10.43 -12.48
C LYS A 79 -27.98 -9.79 -11.58
N ASP A 80 -26.81 -10.41 -11.49
CA ASP A 80 -25.70 -9.85 -10.72
C ASP A 80 -24.97 -8.76 -11.53
N GLN A 81 -25.61 -7.60 -11.68
CA GLN A 81 -25.05 -6.46 -12.42
C GLN A 81 -23.71 -5.99 -11.84
N HIS A 82 -23.50 -6.19 -10.53
CA HIS A 82 -22.24 -5.83 -9.88
C HIS A 82 -21.07 -6.63 -10.46
N ARG A 83 -21.26 -7.93 -10.66
CA ARG A 83 -20.22 -8.80 -11.23
C ARG A 83 -19.87 -8.41 -12.67
N ASP A 84 -20.86 -8.03 -13.46
CA ASP A 84 -20.66 -7.62 -14.85
C ASP A 84 -19.90 -6.28 -14.92
N VAL A 85 -20.28 -5.29 -14.10
CA VAL A 85 -19.57 -4.01 -14.01
C VAL A 85 -18.12 -4.20 -13.54
N GLU A 86 -17.88 -5.01 -12.51
CA GLU A 86 -16.52 -5.32 -12.04
C GLU A 86 -15.67 -5.97 -13.13
N ARG A 87 -16.23 -6.93 -13.87
CA ARG A 87 -15.52 -7.60 -14.95
C ARG A 87 -15.10 -6.61 -16.04
N MET A 88 -15.97 -5.67 -16.40
CA MET A 88 -15.68 -4.66 -17.41
C MET A 88 -14.64 -3.64 -16.93
N LEU A 89 -14.70 -3.22 -15.68
CA LEU A 89 -13.68 -2.33 -15.09
C LEU A 89 -12.31 -3.03 -15.05
N LEU A 90 -12.26 -4.31 -14.70
CA LEU A 90 -11.02 -5.09 -14.71
C LEU A 90 -10.44 -5.26 -16.13
N ASP A 91 -11.30 -5.51 -17.13
CA ASP A 91 -10.86 -5.55 -18.53
C ASP A 91 -10.24 -4.21 -18.96
N LEU A 92 -10.85 -3.10 -18.55
CA LEU A 92 -10.32 -1.76 -18.79
C LEU A 92 -8.95 -1.54 -18.13
N GLU A 93 -8.79 -1.92 -16.86
CA GLU A 93 -7.51 -1.80 -16.15
C GLU A 93 -6.39 -2.58 -16.85
N LEU A 94 -6.69 -3.81 -17.28
CA LEU A 94 -5.72 -4.69 -17.95
C LEU A 94 -5.39 -4.21 -19.37
N ARG A 95 -6.39 -3.72 -20.12
CA ARG A 95 -6.24 -3.33 -21.52
C ARG A 95 -5.50 -1.99 -21.66
N TYR A 96 -5.76 -1.03 -20.76
CA TYR A 96 -5.29 0.35 -20.89
C TYR A 96 -4.28 0.78 -19.81
N CYS A 97 -3.88 -0.15 -18.94
CA CYS A 97 -2.98 0.13 -17.81
C CYS A 97 -3.46 1.35 -16.99
N CYS A 98 -4.78 1.50 -16.84
CA CYS A 98 -5.38 2.60 -16.11
C CYS A 98 -5.61 2.20 -14.65
N HIS A 99 -5.50 3.18 -13.75
CA HIS A 99 -5.85 3.01 -12.35
C HIS A 99 -7.25 3.56 -12.11
N ILE A 100 -8.18 2.71 -11.66
CA ILE A 100 -9.56 3.11 -11.40
C ILE A 100 -9.74 3.37 -9.90
N ILE A 101 -10.20 4.57 -9.57
CA ILE A 101 -10.51 5.01 -8.22
C ILE A 101 -12.00 5.27 -8.14
N ARG A 102 -12.70 4.59 -7.23
CA ARG A 102 -14.12 4.79 -6.96
C ARG A 102 -14.27 5.75 -5.80
N VAL A 103 -15.15 6.72 -5.98
CA VAL A 103 -15.36 7.80 -5.04
C VAL A 103 -16.86 7.95 -4.82
N ASN A 104 -17.30 8.14 -3.58
CA ASN A 104 -18.73 8.26 -3.29
C ASN A 104 -19.20 9.71 -3.21
N THR A 105 -18.35 10.62 -2.74
CA THR A 105 -18.71 12.03 -2.52
C THR A 105 -17.86 12.98 -3.34
N HIS A 106 -18.37 14.19 -3.57
CA HIS A 106 -17.59 15.24 -4.23
C HIS A 106 -16.41 15.73 -3.38
N GLU A 107 -16.50 15.62 -2.07
CA GLU A 107 -15.43 15.96 -1.12
C GLU A 107 -14.25 15.01 -1.29
N GLU A 108 -14.49 13.69 -1.23
CA GLU A 108 -13.48 12.67 -1.52
C GLU A 108 -12.85 12.87 -2.91
N LEU A 109 -13.66 13.25 -3.91
CA LEU A 109 -13.17 13.48 -5.27
C LEU A 109 -12.15 14.63 -5.28
N SER A 110 -12.46 15.72 -4.58
CA SER A 110 -11.56 16.88 -4.45
C SER A 110 -10.26 16.54 -3.71
N GLU A 111 -10.33 15.70 -2.68
CA GLU A 111 -9.15 15.24 -1.94
C GLU A 111 -8.25 14.38 -2.84
N TRP A 112 -8.84 13.49 -3.64
CA TRP A 112 -8.10 12.69 -4.61
C TRP A 112 -7.41 13.55 -5.67
N ILE A 113 -8.12 14.53 -6.25
CA ILE A 113 -7.53 15.45 -7.23
C ILE A 113 -6.37 16.22 -6.59
N TYR A 114 -6.55 16.72 -5.36
CA TYR A 114 -5.50 17.44 -4.63
C TYR A 114 -4.29 16.55 -4.36
N SER A 115 -4.49 15.33 -3.87
CA SER A 115 -3.41 14.38 -3.60
C SER A 115 -2.63 14.03 -4.87
N ILE A 116 -3.34 13.76 -5.96
CA ILE A 116 -2.74 13.44 -7.25
C ILE A 116 -1.93 14.63 -7.79
N ALA A 117 -2.49 15.85 -7.73
CA ALA A 117 -1.79 17.06 -8.16
C ALA A 117 -0.53 17.32 -7.31
N SER A 118 -0.64 17.14 -6.00
CA SER A 118 0.48 17.22 -5.06
C SER A 118 1.57 16.21 -5.43
N ASP A 119 1.22 14.94 -5.64
CA ASP A 119 2.19 13.89 -5.99
C ASP A 119 2.88 14.17 -7.34
N VAL A 120 2.14 14.66 -8.33
CA VAL A 120 2.73 15.10 -9.61
C VAL A 120 3.72 16.24 -9.40
N SER A 121 3.39 17.20 -8.54
CA SER A 121 4.28 18.32 -8.25
C SER A 121 5.56 17.90 -7.52
N PHE A 122 5.49 16.88 -6.65
CA PHE A 122 6.63 16.38 -5.89
C PHE A 122 7.46 15.33 -6.64
N ARG A 123 6.93 14.68 -7.67
CA ARG A 123 7.62 13.67 -8.47
C ARG A 123 9.04 14.06 -8.92
N PRO A 124 9.29 15.24 -9.54
CA PRO A 124 10.65 15.60 -9.96
C PRO A 124 11.62 15.71 -8.78
N TYR A 125 11.17 16.28 -7.65
CA TYR A 125 11.99 16.39 -6.44
C TYR A 125 12.31 15.03 -5.83
N ARG A 126 11.36 14.09 -5.86
CA ARG A 126 11.57 12.72 -5.40
C ARG A 126 12.59 11.97 -6.25
N LEU A 127 12.57 12.16 -7.57
CA LEU A 127 13.55 11.55 -8.47
C LEU A 127 14.98 12.04 -8.18
N LEU A 128 15.15 13.34 -7.93
CA LEU A 128 16.44 13.92 -7.54
C LEU A 128 16.93 13.43 -6.16
N GLN A 129 16.01 13.17 -5.23
CA GLN A 129 16.36 12.64 -3.91
C GLN A 129 16.77 11.16 -3.96
N TYR A 130 16.16 10.36 -4.84
CA TYR A 130 16.45 8.93 -4.95
C TYR A 130 17.90 8.63 -5.35
N GLU A 131 18.55 9.54 -6.09
CA GLU A 131 19.96 9.40 -6.44
C GLU A 131 20.90 9.57 -5.22
N ASN A 132 20.43 10.13 -4.11
CA ASN A 132 21.24 10.45 -2.92
C ASN A 132 20.59 10.10 -1.57
N SER A 133 19.51 9.32 -1.53
CA SER A 133 18.75 9.11 -0.30
C SER A 133 19.28 7.93 0.52
N ALA A 134 20.26 8.20 1.40
CA ALA A 134 20.29 7.50 2.69
C ALA A 134 18.95 7.74 3.40
N ARG A 135 18.43 6.74 4.14
CA ARG A 135 17.18 6.88 4.91
C ARG A 135 17.40 7.94 5.99
N ARG A 136 16.98 9.18 5.72
CA ARG A 136 17.07 10.26 6.70
C ARG A 136 16.15 9.96 7.88
N THR A 137 16.74 9.69 9.04
CA THR A 137 16.02 9.71 10.32
C THR A 137 15.85 11.17 10.73
N ASN A 138 14.61 11.64 10.83
CA ASN A 138 14.31 13.03 11.20
C ASN A 138 14.48 13.31 12.71
N THR A 139 15.23 12.47 13.44
CA THR A 139 15.41 12.61 14.89
C THR A 139 16.47 13.68 15.19
N HIS A 140 16.07 14.94 15.17
CA HIS A 140 16.87 16.06 15.69
C HIS A 140 16.73 16.10 17.22
N THR A 141 17.35 15.13 17.91
CA THR A 141 17.34 15.06 19.37
C THR A 141 18.75 15.21 19.92
N ARG A 142 18.93 15.91 21.05
CA ARG A 142 20.22 15.96 21.77
C ARG A 142 20.47 14.71 22.63
N ASN A 143 19.50 13.80 22.72
CA ASN A 143 19.59 12.60 23.54
C ASN A 143 20.28 11.48 22.74
N GLY A 144 21.32 10.86 23.31
CA GLY A 144 22.08 9.80 22.62
C GLY A 144 21.33 8.48 22.45
N ILE A 145 20.36 8.18 23.33
CA ILE A 145 19.56 6.95 23.30
C ILE A 145 18.67 6.87 22.04
N PRO A 146 17.81 7.86 21.73
CA PRO A 146 16.99 7.81 20.51
C PRO A 146 17.83 7.84 19.24
N ILE A 147 19.03 8.45 19.27
CA ILE A 147 19.98 8.40 18.14
C ILE A 147 20.48 6.96 17.94
N LEU A 148 20.96 6.31 19.01
CA LEU A 148 21.41 4.92 18.95
C LEU A 148 20.28 3.98 18.49
N GLN A 149 19.05 4.22 18.97
CA GLN A 149 17.89 3.46 18.56
C GLN A 149 17.60 3.61 17.05
N ALA A 150 17.59 4.85 16.55
CA ALA A 150 17.36 5.14 15.14
C ALA A 150 18.45 4.55 14.25
N MET A 151 19.71 4.60 14.69
CA MET A 151 20.85 4.00 13.98
C MET A 151 20.74 2.48 13.91
N LEU A 152 20.33 1.82 15.00
CA LEU A 152 20.09 0.37 14.99
C LEU A 152 18.90 -0.01 14.11
N GLU A 153 17.81 0.75 14.16
CA GLU A 153 16.60 0.50 13.34
C GLU A 153 16.82 0.75 11.84
N GLU A 154 17.87 1.48 11.45
CA GLU A 154 18.27 1.61 10.04
C GLU A 154 18.82 0.29 9.47
N ILE A 155 19.35 -0.59 10.33
CA ILE A 155 19.88 -1.89 9.94
C ILE A 155 18.72 -2.81 9.49
N PRO A 156 18.80 -3.44 8.31
CA PRO A 156 17.73 -4.27 7.78
C PRO A 156 17.26 -5.36 8.75
N ARG A 157 15.95 -5.38 9.03
CA ARG A 157 15.27 -6.31 9.96
C ARG A 157 15.56 -6.07 11.45
N CYS A 158 16.28 -5.01 11.82
CA CYS A 158 16.33 -4.57 13.21
C CYS A 158 15.01 -3.84 13.53
N THR A 159 14.19 -4.44 14.39
CA THR A 159 12.90 -3.85 14.81
C THR A 159 13.09 -2.99 16.06
N SER A 160 12.11 -2.14 16.35
CA SER A 160 12.15 -1.29 17.55
C SER A 160 12.29 -2.07 18.86
N HIS A 161 11.67 -3.25 18.96
CA HIS A 161 11.83 -4.10 20.15
C HIS A 161 13.23 -4.72 20.25
N ALA A 162 13.87 -5.01 19.12
CA ALA A 162 15.25 -5.50 19.10
C ALA A 162 16.25 -4.40 19.45
N SER A 163 16.09 -3.20 18.89
CA SER A 163 16.94 -2.04 19.23
C SER A 163 16.82 -1.67 20.71
N GLN A 164 15.60 -1.70 21.27
CA GLN A 164 15.37 -1.48 22.70
C GLN A 164 16.07 -2.53 23.59
N ALA A 165 15.99 -3.81 23.23
CA ALA A 165 16.68 -4.87 23.98
C ALA A 165 18.21 -4.71 23.97
N ILE A 166 18.77 -4.25 22.84
CA ILE A 166 20.20 -3.93 22.74
C ILE A 166 20.52 -2.73 23.63
N ILE A 167 19.73 -1.66 23.59
CA ILE A 167 19.92 -0.45 24.39
C ILE A 167 19.82 -0.74 25.89
N ALA A 168 18.91 -1.62 26.30
CA ALA A 168 18.75 -2.03 27.69
C ALA A 168 20.03 -2.66 28.26
N LYS A 169 20.77 -3.43 27.44
CA LYS A 169 22.07 -4.00 27.82
C LYS A 169 23.24 -3.04 27.57
N TYR A 170 23.19 -2.26 26.49
CA TYR A 170 24.23 -1.34 26.04
C TYR A 170 23.64 0.07 25.86
N PRO A 171 23.60 0.89 26.93
CA PRO A 171 22.88 2.18 26.93
C PRO A 171 23.57 3.29 26.12
N SER A 172 24.69 3.00 25.45
CA SER A 172 25.39 3.92 24.56
C SER A 172 26.12 3.15 23.45
N PHE A 173 26.39 3.84 22.33
CA PHE A 173 27.15 3.25 21.24
C PHE A 173 28.54 2.80 21.70
N GLN A 174 29.20 3.59 22.55
CA GLN A 174 30.50 3.23 23.11
C GLN A 174 30.41 1.95 23.98
N ALA A 175 29.34 1.76 24.75
CA ALA A 175 29.15 0.54 25.53
C ALA A 175 28.99 -0.69 24.63
N LEU A 176 28.27 -0.54 23.52
CA LEU A 176 28.12 -1.61 22.52
C LEU A 176 29.46 -1.96 21.87
N MET A 177 30.23 -0.94 21.45
CA MET A 177 31.56 -1.14 20.85
C MET A 177 32.54 -1.81 21.82
N LYS A 178 32.58 -1.39 23.08
CA LYS A 178 33.37 -2.07 24.13
C LYS A 178 32.96 -3.53 24.32
N GLY A 179 31.66 -3.82 24.17
CA GLY A 179 31.15 -5.19 24.17
C GLY A 179 31.81 -6.03 23.08
N TYR A 180 31.87 -5.53 21.85
CA TYR A 180 32.54 -6.21 20.74
C TYR A 180 34.07 -6.30 20.92
N GLU A 181 34.72 -5.24 21.41
CA GLU A 181 36.17 -5.23 21.68
C GLU A 181 36.57 -6.24 22.76
N SER A 182 35.67 -6.56 23.69
CA SER A 182 35.92 -7.54 24.75
C SER A 182 35.85 -9.01 24.29
N CYS A 183 35.29 -9.27 23.10
CA CYS A 183 35.23 -10.61 22.51
C CYS A 183 36.60 -11.06 22.02
N LYS A 184 36.94 -12.34 22.21
CA LYS A 184 38.26 -12.89 21.84
C LYS A 184 38.34 -13.28 20.37
N THR A 185 37.20 -13.57 19.75
CA THR A 185 37.10 -14.03 18.37
C THR A 185 36.00 -13.27 17.61
N PRO A 186 36.13 -13.13 16.29
CA PRO A 186 35.08 -12.50 15.47
C PRO A 186 33.78 -13.30 15.51
N ASP A 187 33.85 -14.63 15.62
CA ASP A 187 32.67 -15.49 15.73
C ASP A 187 31.88 -15.21 17.02
N GLU A 188 32.59 -15.06 18.14
CA GLU A 188 32.00 -14.67 19.43
C GLU A 188 31.36 -13.26 19.35
N ALA A 189 32.08 -12.30 18.76
CA ALA A 189 31.55 -10.95 18.54
C ALA A 189 30.28 -10.97 17.67
N SER A 190 30.26 -11.79 16.62
CA SER A 190 29.14 -11.94 15.71
C SER A 190 27.87 -12.49 16.40
N LEU A 191 28.02 -13.20 17.51
CA LEU A 191 26.93 -13.79 18.30
C LEU A 191 26.64 -13.02 19.60
N LEU A 192 27.34 -11.93 19.90
CA LEU A 192 27.22 -11.19 21.17
C LEU A 192 25.78 -10.79 21.54
N LEU A 193 24.95 -10.49 20.53
CA LEU A 193 23.58 -10.01 20.72
C LEU A 193 22.53 -11.12 20.54
N SER A 194 22.92 -12.36 20.17
CA SER A 194 21.96 -13.39 19.74
C SER A 194 21.01 -13.84 20.85
N ASP A 195 21.49 -13.84 22.10
CA ASP A 195 20.73 -14.31 23.27
C ASP A 195 19.95 -13.20 23.99
N LEU A 196 20.00 -11.96 23.51
CA LEU A 196 19.18 -10.89 24.06
C LEU A 196 17.71 -11.17 23.76
N ILE A 197 16.87 -10.93 24.77
CA ILE A 197 15.43 -11.14 24.70
C ILE A 197 14.78 -9.78 24.44
N THR A 198 13.94 -9.73 23.41
CA THR A 198 13.15 -8.56 23.06
C THR A 198 11.95 -8.43 23.98
N ASP A 199 11.80 -7.27 24.59
CA ASP A 199 10.58 -6.94 25.33
C ASP A 199 9.39 -6.83 24.37
N GLY A 200 8.25 -7.41 24.72
CA GLY A 200 7.05 -7.39 23.90
C GLY A 200 6.04 -8.45 24.31
N ARG A 201 4.90 -8.52 23.60
CA ARG A 201 3.82 -9.50 23.87
C ARG A 201 4.30 -10.95 23.73
N THR A 202 5.26 -11.19 22.84
CA THR A 202 5.99 -12.46 22.75
C THR A 202 7.46 -12.17 22.98
N GLN A 203 8.00 -12.63 24.11
CA GLN A 203 9.42 -12.57 24.43
C GLN A 203 10.18 -13.46 23.44
N ARG A 204 10.95 -12.85 22.53
CA ARG A 204 11.71 -13.56 21.47
C ARG A 204 13.17 -13.19 21.59
N ARG A 205 14.05 -14.11 21.23
CA ARG A 205 15.49 -13.79 21.11
C ARG A 205 15.73 -13.00 19.83
N ILE A 206 16.71 -12.09 19.86
CA ILE A 206 17.22 -11.38 18.67
C ILE A 206 17.70 -12.40 17.62
N GLY A 207 18.39 -13.46 18.08
CA GLY A 207 18.85 -14.54 17.23
C GLY A 207 20.18 -14.25 16.52
N PRO A 208 20.86 -15.30 16.04
CA PRO A 208 22.23 -15.22 15.52
C PRO A 208 22.32 -14.42 14.22
N GLN A 209 21.31 -14.50 13.35
CA GLN A 209 21.31 -13.78 12.06
C GLN A 209 21.35 -12.26 12.25
N LEU A 210 20.48 -11.73 13.11
CA LEU A 210 20.43 -10.29 13.36
C LEU A 210 21.68 -9.81 14.14
N SER A 211 22.18 -10.61 15.08
CA SER A 211 23.43 -10.31 15.79
C SER A 211 24.62 -10.19 14.82
N LYS A 212 24.79 -11.16 13.91
CA LYS A 212 25.84 -11.16 12.89
C LYS A 212 25.75 -9.94 11.99
N ARG A 213 24.53 -9.62 11.55
CA ARG A 213 24.26 -8.47 10.71
C ARG A 213 24.66 -7.15 11.36
N ILE A 214 24.29 -6.95 12.62
CA ILE A 214 24.65 -5.74 13.37
C ILE A 214 26.16 -5.65 13.55
N TYR A 215 26.82 -6.76 13.87
CA TYR A 215 28.29 -6.80 13.98
C TYR A 215 28.97 -6.41 12.66
N VAL A 216 28.54 -7.00 11.53
CA VAL A 216 29.08 -6.64 10.21
C VAL A 216 28.83 -5.16 9.90
N TYR A 217 27.61 -4.66 10.12
CA TYR A 217 27.27 -3.27 9.83
C TYR A 217 28.11 -2.25 10.63
N LEU A 218 28.48 -2.58 11.87
CA LEU A 218 29.20 -1.67 12.76
C LEU A 218 30.72 -1.86 12.73
N CYS A 219 31.23 -3.05 12.43
CA CYS A 219 32.65 -3.40 12.58
C CYS A 219 33.34 -3.77 11.26
N ALA A 220 32.61 -3.97 10.17
CA ALA A 220 33.24 -4.28 8.89
C ALA A 220 33.91 -3.05 8.28
N HIS A 221 35.01 -3.29 7.56
CA HIS A 221 35.83 -2.23 6.97
C HIS A 221 35.56 -2.02 5.47
N ASP A 222 34.87 -2.98 4.83
CA ASP A 222 34.54 -2.90 3.41
C ASP A 222 33.07 -2.43 3.23
N PRO A 223 32.85 -1.28 2.57
CA PRO A 223 31.52 -0.70 2.39
C PRO A 223 30.62 -1.47 1.41
N VAL A 224 31.14 -2.47 0.70
CA VAL A 224 30.40 -3.25 -0.32
C VAL A 224 30.07 -4.67 0.15
N ILE A 225 30.35 -5.01 1.41
CA ILE A 225 30.08 -6.37 1.92
C ILE A 225 28.58 -6.68 1.82
N PRO A 226 28.20 -7.78 1.15
CA PRO A 226 26.81 -8.21 1.10
C PRO A 226 26.36 -8.66 2.50
N ILE A 227 25.24 -8.09 2.94
CA ILE A 227 24.65 -8.38 4.24
C ILE A 227 23.61 -9.50 4.05
N GLU A 228 23.99 -10.74 4.39
CA GLU A 228 23.07 -11.89 4.39
C GLU A 228 22.20 -12.00 5.65
#